data_AF-A0A523QYT4-F1
#
_entry.id   AF-A0A523QYT4-F1
#
_cell.length_a   1.000
_cell.length_b   1.000
_cell.length_c   1.000
_cell.angle_alpha   90.00
_cell.angle_beta   90.00
_cell.angle_gamma   90.00
#
_symmetry.space_group_name_H-M   'P 1'
#
loop_
_entity.id
_entity.type
_entity.pdbx_description
1 polymer ?
#
loop_
_entity_poly.entity_id
_entity_poly.type
_entity_poly.pdbx_seq_one_letter_code
_entity_poly.pdbx_strand_id
1 'polypeptide(L)' 'MALAYLGWRGGRTGLIVFGHSCIVIGCFLITWGIYVLPYSKPILSHIFGRPLFWGLFSLFGGICANFHGFCQCIRRQK' A
#
# COMPACT_ATOMS: atom_id res chain seq x y z
N MET A 1 3.87 -1.88 -8.27
CA MET A 1 4.76 -1.95 -9.46
C MET A 1 6.19 -1.43 -9.18
N ALA A 2 6.39 -0.34 -8.43
CA ALA A 2 7.75 0.17 -8.12
C ALA A 2 8.64 -0.78 -7.27
N LEU A 3 8.06 -1.56 -6.36
CA LEU A 3 8.81 -2.53 -5.53
C LEU A 3 9.42 -3.68 -6.36
N ALA A 4 8.80 -4.05 -7.48
CA ALA A 4 9.35 -5.05 -8.40
C ALA A 4 10.58 -4.52 -9.17
N TYR A 5 10.64 -3.21 -9.42
CA TYR A 5 11.77 -2.54 -10.08
C TYR A 5 12.93 -2.20 -9.12
N LEU A 6 12.66 -2.10 -7.81
CA LEU A 6 13.67 -1.77 -6.80
C LEU A 6 14.54 -2.96 -6.36
N GLY A 7 14.36 -4.16 -6.94
CA GLY A 7 15.24 -5.30 -6.67
C GLY A 7 15.36 -5.65 -5.19
N TRP A 8 14.27 -5.48 -4.42
CA TRP A 8 14.30 -5.66 -2.98
C TRP A 8 14.60 -7.13 -2.62
N ARG A 9 15.83 -7.37 -2.16
CA ARG A 9 16.35 -8.66 -1.68
C ARG A 9 16.09 -8.92 -0.19
N GLY A 10 15.35 -8.03 0.49
CA GLY A 10 14.95 -8.28 1.88
C GLY A 10 14.08 -9.53 1.91
N GLY A 11 14.52 -10.54 2.66
CA GLY A 11 13.93 -11.87 2.67
C GLY A 11 12.40 -11.86 2.86
N ARG A 12 11.76 -12.98 2.48
CA ARG A 12 10.30 -13.19 2.47
C ARG A 12 9.56 -12.55 3.65
N THR A 13 10.08 -12.70 4.86
CA THR A 13 9.47 -12.16 6.09
C THR A 13 9.39 -10.64 6.09
N GLY A 14 10.45 -9.93 5.65
CA GLY A 14 10.46 -8.47 5.60
C GLY A 14 9.45 -7.90 4.61
N LEU A 15 9.29 -8.55 3.46
CA LEU A 15 8.32 -8.13 2.44
C LEU A 15 6.87 -8.30 2.90
N ILE A 16 6.59 -9.38 3.64
CA ILE A 16 5.25 -9.65 4.20
C ILE A 16 4.95 -8.67 5.34
N VAL A 17 5.89 -8.42 6.25
CA VAL A 17 5.70 -7.46 7.35
C VAL A 17 5.50 -6.04 6.81
N PHE A 18 6.31 -5.65 5.81
CA PHE A 18 6.13 -4.36 5.13
C PHE A 18 4.75 -4.27 4.46
N GLY A 19 4.37 -5.27 3.66
CA GLY A 19 3.06 -5.31 3.00
C GLY A 19 1.91 -5.23 4.00
N HIS A 20 2.01 -5.94 5.12
CA HIS A 20 0.97 -5.92 6.15
C HIS A 20 0.87 -4.56 6.85
N SER A 21 2.00 -3.93 7.17
CA SER A 21 2.03 -2.59 7.76
C SER A 21 1.41 -1.52 6.84
N CYS A 22 1.68 -1.58 5.53
CA CYS A 22 1.07 -0.71 4.54
C CYS A 22 -0.45 -0.90 4.42
N ILE A 23 -0.95 -2.14 4.55
CA ILE A 23 -2.39 -2.43 4.57
C ILE A 23 -3.03 -1.81 5.82
N VAL A 24 -2.45 -1.99 7.01
CA VAL A 24 -3.00 -1.44 8.26
C VAL A 24 -3.05 0.09 8.20
N ILE A 25 -1.95 0.73 7.81
CA ILE A 25 -1.88 2.19 7.65
C ILE A 25 -2.86 2.65 6.57
N GLY A 26 -3.00 1.90 5.47
CA GLY A 26 -3.94 2.18 4.39
C GLY A 26 -5.40 2.14 4.86
N CYS A 27 -5.78 1.13 5.65
CA CYS A 27 -7.11 1.04 6.25
C CYS A 27 -7.41 2.23 7.17
N PHE A 28 -6.47 2.61 8.04
CA PHE A 28 -6.62 3.78 8.91
C PHE A 28 -6.82 5.08 8.12
N LEU A 29 -6.03 5.29 7.06
CA LEU A 29 -6.14 6.45 6.18
C LEU A 29 -7.45 6.48 5.39
N ILE A 30 -7.97 5.32 4.96
CA ILE A 30 -9.27 5.22 4.29
C ILE A 30 -10.39 5.58 5.27
N THR A 31 -10.40 4.99 6.48
CA THR A 31 -11.39 5.31 7.52
C THR A 31 -11.39 6.81 7.82
N TRP A 32 -10.21 7.40 8.04
CA TRP A 32 -10.08 8.85 8.21
C TRP A 32 -10.62 9.63 7.00
N GLY A 33 -10.28 9.20 5.79
CA GLY A 33 -10.73 9.82 4.55
C GLY A 33 -12.25 9.82 4.39
N ILE A 34 -12.93 8.76 4.83
CA ILE A 34 -14.39 8.65 4.84
C ILE A 34 -15.01 9.62 5.85
N TYR A 35 -14.41 9.81 7.03
CA TYR A 35 -14.89 10.83 7.98
C TYR A 35 -14.75 12.26 7.45
N VAL A 36 -13.79 12.50 6.55
CA VAL A 36 -13.55 13.81 5.93
C VAL A 36 -14.38 14.02 4.64
N LEU A 37 -15.17 13.01 4.21
CA LEU A 37 -16.01 13.08 3.01
C LEU A 37 -17.11 14.17 2.99
N PRO A 38 -17.78 14.56 4.10
CA PRO A 38 -18.85 15.56 4.04
C PRO A 38 -18.36 16.99 3.75
N TYR A 39 -17.06 17.26 3.87
CA TYR A 39 -16.45 18.57 3.59
C TYR A 39 -15.67 18.60 2.25
N SER A 40 -16.04 17.74 1.31
CA SER A 40 -15.23 17.47 0.12
C SER A 40 -15.75 18.14 -1.13
N LYS A 41 -14.90 18.98 -1.73
CA LYS A 41 -15.06 19.42 -3.11
C LYS A 41 -14.39 18.39 -4.04
N PRO A 42 -15.03 17.97 -5.15
CA PRO A 42 -14.48 17.00 -6.10
C PRO A 42 -13.45 17.66 -7.02
N ILE A 43 -12.38 18.20 -6.44
CA ILE A 43 -11.27 18.85 -7.16
C ILE A 43 -10.08 17.89 -7.14
N LEU A 44 -9.38 17.73 -8.27
CA LEU A 44 -8.23 16.82 -8.40
C LEU A 44 -7.17 17.05 -7.32
N SER A 45 -6.82 18.31 -7.03
CA SER A 45 -5.87 18.67 -5.95
C SER A 45 -6.35 18.19 -4.58
N HIS A 46 -7.66 18.24 -4.34
CA HIS A 46 -8.27 17.76 -3.12
C HIS A 46 -8.23 16.23 -3.04
N ILE A 47 -8.43 15.53 -4.16
CA ILE A 47 -8.35 14.06 -4.22
C ILE A 47 -6.93 13.58 -3.89
N PHE A 48 -5.90 14.16 -4.53
CA PHE A 48 -4.50 13.77 -4.30
C PHE A 48 -3.97 14.18 -2.93
N GLY A 49 -4.47 15.26 -2.34
CA GLY A 49 -4.07 15.69 -0.99
C GLY A 49 -4.73 14.91 0.14
N ARG A 50 -5.71 14.05 -0.15
CA ARG A 50 -6.53 13.41 0.87
C ARG A 50 -6.01 12.05 1.29
N PRO A 51 -6.19 11.71 2.58
CA PRO A 51 -5.77 10.41 3.10
C PRO A 51 -6.48 9.25 2.41
N LEU A 52 -7.66 9.46 1.82
CA LEU A 52 -8.38 8.43 1.08
C LEU A 52 -7.62 7.93 -0.16
N PHE A 53 -7.02 8.83 -0.95
CA PHE A 53 -6.24 8.45 -2.13
C PHE A 53 -4.97 7.68 -1.74
N TRP A 54 -4.22 8.21 -0.78
CA TRP A 54 -3.01 7.56 -0.27
C TRP A 54 -3.30 6.27 0.48
N GLY A 55 -4.45 6.19 1.16
CA GLY A 55 -4.91 4.99 1.83
C GLY A 55 -5.21 3.87 0.85
N LEU A 56 -5.91 4.17 -0.26
CA LEU A 56 -6.11 3.21 -1.36
C LEU A 56 -4.78 2.80 -1.99
N PHE A 57 -3.89 3.76 -2.28
CA PHE A 57 -2.59 3.46 -2.86
C PHE A 57 -1.74 2.56 -1.94
N SER A 58 -1.76 2.82 -0.63
CA SER A 58 -1.07 2.03 0.40
C SER A 58 -1.67 0.64 0.55
N LEU A 59 -3.01 0.51 0.47
CA LEU A 59 -3.71 -0.75 0.56
C LEU A 59 -3.41 -1.66 -0.64
N PHE A 60 -3.59 -1.15 -1.86
CA PHE A 60 -3.25 -1.90 -3.08
C PHE A 60 -1.75 -2.19 -3.17
N GLY A 61 -0.91 -1.23 -2.78
CA GLY A 61 0.55 -1.41 -2.71
C GLY A 61 0.96 -2.51 -1.72
N GLY A 62 0.35 -2.54 -0.53
CA GLY A 62 0.62 -3.55 0.50
C GLY A 62 0.13 -4.94 0.11
N ILE A 63 -1.03 -5.05 -0.54
CA ILE A 63 -1.53 -6.32 -1.11
C ILE A 63 -0.54 -6.84 -2.16
N CYS A 64 -0.10 -5.99 -3.09
CA CYS A 64 0.92 -6.37 -4.07
C CYS A 64 2.23 -6.84 -3.42
N ALA A 65 2.70 -6.16 -2.36
CA ALA A 65 3.91 -6.56 -1.64
C ALA A 65 3.74 -7.94 -0.97
N ASN A 66 2.59 -8.20 -0.35
CA ASN A 66 2.28 -9.50 0.23
C ASN A 66 2.25 -10.60 -0.82
N PHE A 67 1.53 -10.42 -1.94
CA PHE A 67 1.50 -11.40 -3.03
C PHE A 67 2.91 -11.66 -3.61
N HIS A 68 3.71 -10.62 -3.77
CA HIS A 68 5.09 -10.77 -4.25
C HIS A 68 5.97 -11.58 -3.28
N GLY A 69 5.69 -11.54 -1.97
CA GLY A 69 6.36 -12.36 -0.97
C GLY A 69 6.15 -13.87 -1.17
N PHE A 70 5.11 -14.26 -1.91
CA PHE A 70 4.82 -15.64 -2.29
C PHE A 70 5.20 -15.98 -3.74
N CYS A 71 5.66 -15.01 -4.54
CA CYS A 71 6.13 -15.25 -5.89
C CYS A 71 7.43 -16.06 -5.92
N GLN A 72 7.63 -16.84 -7.00
CA GLN A 72 8.83 -17.66 -7.18
C GLN A 72 10.13 -16.85 -7.20
N CYS A 73 10.08 -15.56 -7.57
CA CYS A 73 11.24 -14.65 -7.57
C CYS A 73 11.87 -14.52 -6.17
N ILE A 74 11.06 -14.43 -5.11
CA ILE A 74 11.52 -14.38 -3.72
C ILE A 74 11.72 -15.80 -3.17
N ARG A 75 10.87 -16.76 -3.56
CA ARG A 75 10.92 -18.14 -3.04
C ARG A 75 12.19 -18.91 -3.42
N ARG A 76 12.85 -18.55 -4.53
CA ARG A 76 14.14 -19.09 -4.99
C ARG A 76 15.36 -18.41 -4.36
N GLN A 77 15.21 -17.32 -3.61
CA GLN A 77 16.30 -16.63 -2.90
C GLN A 77 16.55 -17.21 -1.50
N LYS A 78 16.26 -18.51 -1.29
CA LYS A 78 16.37 -19.19 0.01
C LYS A 78 17.70 -19.93 0.11
#